data_AF-E3LNN6-F1
#
_entry.id   AF-E3LNN6-F1
#
_cell.length_a   1.000
_cell.length_b   1.000
_cell.length_c   1.000
_cell.angle_alpha   90.00
_cell.angle_beta   90.00
_cell.angle_gamma   90.00
#
_symmetry.space_group_name_H-M   'P 1'
#
loop_
_entity.id
_entity.type
_entity.pdbx_description
1 polymer ?
#
loop_
_entity_poly.entity_id
_entity_poly.type
_entity_poly.pdbx_seq_one_letter_code
_entity_poly.pdbx_strand_id
1 'polypeptide(L)'
;MLFFTLFLCCIVFLTSENSFIANACLATSPASNPVVTTEAPVLRTCPESDVILGTPNIGNPTRLDVISFGFSSTQIGNTLETESTMKISCATAEIGKRALMQFNSLGSPLENGDGSTPTQNVTVTLSCSSVDMIWEYSVVYMGNTITRTVNTVTCTQA
;
A
#
# COMPACT_ATOMS: atom_id res chain seq x y z
N MET A 1 103.51 -2.31 29.83
CA MET A 1 102.68 -3.20 30.67
C MET A 1 101.70 -3.92 29.75
N LEU A 2 102.00 -5.17 29.43
CA LEU A 2 101.33 -6.37 29.96
C LEU A 2 99.88 -6.50 29.41
N PHE A 3 99.68 -7.37 28.41
CA PHE A 3 99.17 -8.74 28.58
C PHE A 3 97.73 -8.78 29.12
N PHE A 4 96.74 -9.08 28.27
CA PHE A 4 95.81 -10.19 28.56
C PHE A 4 95.00 -10.60 27.32
N THR A 5 95.52 -11.61 26.62
CA THR A 5 94.77 -12.61 25.86
C THR A 5 94.00 -13.52 26.82
N LEU A 6 92.71 -13.76 26.58
CA LEU A 6 92.08 -15.09 26.78
C LEU A 6 90.75 -15.13 25.99
N PHE A 7 90.72 -15.76 24.81
CA PHE A 7 90.39 -17.17 24.58
C PHE A 7 88.87 -17.41 24.58
N LEU A 8 88.31 -17.63 23.39
CA LEU A 8 87.70 -18.92 22.98
C LEU A 8 86.22 -19.00 23.41
N CYS A 9 85.25 -19.27 22.56
CA CYS A 9 85.24 -20.40 21.65
C CYS A 9 84.08 -20.30 20.67
N CYS A 10 84.26 -20.97 19.54
CA CYS A 10 83.24 -21.53 18.67
C CYS A 10 82.69 -20.71 17.50
N ILE A 11 83.29 -21.03 16.34
CA ILE A 11 82.59 -21.52 15.14
C ILE A 11 81.94 -20.41 14.30
N VAL A 12 82.59 -19.94 13.23
CA VAL A 12 82.79 -20.62 11.94
C VAL A 12 81.48 -20.71 11.13
N PHE A 13 81.37 -19.76 10.18
CA PHE A 13 80.87 -19.92 8.80
C PHE A 13 79.38 -20.20 8.52
N LEU A 14 78.90 -19.50 7.48
CA LEU A 14 77.71 -19.77 6.63
C LEU A 14 76.40 -19.43 7.35
N THR A 15 75.47 -18.59 6.88
CA THR A 15 74.81 -18.30 5.59
C THR A 15 73.57 -17.50 6.07
N SER A 16 72.87 -16.62 5.38
CA SER A 16 72.50 -16.44 4.00
C SER A 16 71.74 -15.10 3.97
N GLU A 17 71.79 -14.45 2.82
CA GLU A 17 71.00 -13.29 2.45
C GLU A 17 69.51 -13.49 2.78
N ASN A 18 68.84 -12.44 3.26
CA ASN A 18 67.39 -12.31 3.12
C ASN A 18 67.06 -10.85 2.82
N SER A 19 67.17 -10.51 1.54
CA SER A 19 66.65 -9.31 0.93
C SER A 19 65.13 -9.27 1.13
N PHE A 20 64.65 -8.32 1.93
CA PHE A 20 63.21 -8.06 2.07
C PHE A 20 62.73 -7.32 0.82
N ILE A 21 62.19 -8.06 -0.15
CA ILE A 21 61.52 -7.49 -1.32
C ILE A 21 60.14 -7.01 -0.85
N ALA A 22 59.95 -5.69 -0.83
CA ALA A 22 58.65 -5.07 -0.61
C ALA A 22 57.72 -5.40 -1.80
N ASN A 23 56.67 -6.15 -1.54
CA ASN A 23 55.64 -6.48 -2.53
C ASN A 23 54.72 -5.25 -2.68
N ALA A 24 54.84 -4.50 -3.78
CA ALA A 24 53.87 -3.45 -4.11
C ALA A 24 52.55 -4.10 -4.57
N CYS A 25 51.59 -4.24 -3.66
CA CYS A 25 50.21 -4.57 -4.02
C CYS A 25 49.59 -3.39 -4.78
N LEU A 26 49.65 -3.42 -6.11
CA LEU A 26 48.75 -2.65 -6.98
C LEU A 26 47.36 -3.28 -6.89
N ALA A 27 46.56 -2.83 -5.91
CA ALA A 27 45.15 -3.19 -5.81
C ALA A 27 44.34 -2.32 -6.78
N THR A 28 44.06 -2.84 -7.97
CA THR A 28 43.09 -2.23 -8.89
C THR A 28 41.68 -2.60 -8.41
N SER A 29 40.99 -1.67 -7.76
CA SER A 29 39.56 -1.80 -7.49
C SER A 29 38.78 -1.78 -8.81
N PRO A 30 37.79 -2.67 -9.03
CA PRO A 30 36.91 -2.55 -10.17
C PRO A 30 36.11 -1.24 -10.06
N ALA A 31 35.97 -0.53 -11.18
CA ALA A 31 35.09 0.64 -11.25
C ALA A 31 33.68 0.22 -10.86
N SER A 32 33.19 0.73 -9.73
CA SER A 32 31.77 0.66 -9.38
C SER A 32 31.06 1.64 -10.31
N ASN A 33 30.43 1.13 -11.36
CA ASN A 33 29.40 1.89 -12.05
C ASN A 33 28.34 2.26 -11.00
N PRO A 34 27.87 3.52 -10.93
CA PRO A 34 26.73 3.85 -10.11
C PRO A 34 25.55 3.00 -10.60
N VAL A 35 25.00 2.18 -9.72
CA VAL A 35 23.72 1.52 -9.98
C VAL A 35 22.68 2.63 -9.99
N VAL A 36 22.27 3.06 -11.17
CA VAL A 36 21.11 3.92 -11.36
C VAL A 36 19.90 3.03 -11.11
N THR A 37 19.41 3.01 -9.88
CA THR A 37 18.11 2.42 -9.56
C THR A 37 17.06 3.36 -10.12
N THR A 38 16.63 3.13 -11.37
CA THR A 38 15.46 3.81 -11.93
C THR A 38 14.22 3.20 -11.28
N GLU A 39 13.83 3.71 -10.12
CA GLU A 39 12.56 3.34 -9.50
C GLU A 39 11.42 3.75 -10.44
N ALA A 40 10.48 2.84 -10.70
CA ALA A 40 9.30 3.16 -11.49
C ALA A 40 8.56 4.31 -10.79
N PRO A 41 8.06 5.31 -11.53
CA PRO A 41 7.37 6.43 -10.91
C PRO A 41 6.15 5.93 -10.13
N VAL A 42 6.03 6.37 -8.88
CA VAL A 42 4.92 5.98 -7.99
C VAL A 42 3.64 6.65 -8.49
N LEU A 43 2.62 5.84 -8.76
CA LEU A 43 1.30 6.32 -9.16
C LEU A 43 0.54 6.91 -7.96
N ARG A 44 -0.16 8.01 -8.19
CA ARG A 44 -1.04 8.63 -7.20
C ARG A 44 -2.38 7.91 -7.18
N THR A 45 -2.78 7.35 -6.05
CA THR A 45 -4.04 6.61 -5.88
C THR A 45 -4.93 7.27 -4.85
N CYS A 46 -6.25 7.07 -4.96
CA CYS A 46 -7.17 7.46 -3.90
C CYS A 46 -7.07 6.46 -2.73
N PRO A 47 -6.97 6.92 -1.48
CA PRO A 47 -6.96 6.04 -0.32
C PRO A 47 -8.33 5.38 -0.10
N GLU A 48 -8.38 4.06 0.12
CA GLU A 48 -9.61 3.39 0.56
C GLU A 48 -10.10 3.93 1.91
N SER A 49 -9.15 4.31 2.79
CA SER A 49 -9.42 4.80 4.14
C SER A 49 -10.13 6.16 4.19
N ASP A 50 -10.21 6.87 3.07
CA ASP A 50 -10.91 8.17 3.01
C ASP A 50 -12.42 8.02 3.10
N VAL A 51 -12.95 6.81 2.87
CA VAL A 51 -14.34 6.47 3.12
C VAL A 51 -14.47 5.77 4.46
N ILE A 52 -15.11 6.45 5.42
CA ILE A 52 -15.34 5.91 6.77
C ILE A 52 -16.51 4.92 6.71
N LEU A 53 -16.23 3.65 7.00
CA LEU A 53 -17.23 2.58 7.00
C LEU A 53 -17.89 2.42 8.37
N GLY A 54 -19.20 2.25 8.36
CA GLY A 54 -20.01 2.02 9.55
C GLY A 54 -19.80 0.61 10.09
N THR A 55 -19.51 0.52 11.38
CA THR A 55 -19.37 -0.76 12.10
C THR A 55 -20.69 -1.19 12.74
N PRO A 56 -20.89 -2.50 12.98
CA PRO A 56 -22.04 -2.97 13.74
C PRO A 56 -21.95 -2.43 15.17
N ASN A 57 -23.10 -2.19 15.80
CA ASN A 57 -23.14 -1.77 17.19
C ASN A 57 -23.58 -2.96 18.05
N ILE A 58 -22.70 -3.40 18.96
CA ILE A 58 -22.90 -4.57 19.83
C ILE A 58 -24.15 -4.43 20.74
N GLY A 59 -24.72 -3.22 20.89
CA GLY A 59 -25.98 -2.99 21.61
C GLY A 59 -27.16 -2.55 20.76
N ASN A 60 -27.01 -2.42 19.43
CA ASN A 60 -28.10 -2.04 18.53
C ASN A 60 -28.16 -2.99 17.33
N PRO A 61 -29.10 -3.96 17.31
CA PRO A 61 -29.21 -4.95 16.25
C PRO A 61 -29.63 -4.32 14.92
N THR A 62 -30.05 -3.05 14.88
CA THR A 62 -30.42 -2.40 13.63
C THR A 62 -29.23 -1.90 12.83
N ARG A 63 -28.00 -1.89 13.37
CA ARG A 63 -26.81 -1.39 12.65
C ARG A 63 -26.02 -2.55 12.06
N LEU A 64 -25.89 -2.54 10.73
CA LEU A 64 -25.17 -3.55 9.97
C LEU A 64 -23.71 -3.13 9.76
N ASP A 65 -22.84 -4.12 9.65
CA ASP A 65 -21.47 -3.91 9.22
C ASP A 65 -21.40 -3.47 7.76
N VAL A 66 -20.44 -2.62 7.45
CA VAL A 66 -20.16 -2.15 6.10
C VAL A 66 -18.73 -2.51 5.77
N ILE A 67 -18.57 -3.28 4.69
CA ILE A 67 -17.26 -3.75 4.23
C ILE A 67 -16.91 -3.14 2.88
N SER A 68 -15.62 -2.86 2.67
CA SER A 68 -15.06 -2.56 1.35
C SER A 68 -14.30 -3.76 0.80
N PHE A 69 -14.28 -3.89 -0.52
CA PHE A 69 -13.48 -4.90 -1.21
C PHE A 69 -13.27 -4.54 -2.69
N GLY A 70 -12.37 -5.28 -3.35
CA GLY A 70 -12.16 -5.14 -4.79
C GLY A 70 -11.56 -3.80 -5.19
N PHE A 71 -10.75 -3.19 -4.31
CA PHE A 71 -10.02 -1.98 -4.65
C PHE A 71 -9.06 -2.23 -5.81
N SER A 72 -9.07 -1.33 -6.77
CA SER A 72 -8.14 -1.32 -7.89
C SER A 72 -7.87 0.11 -8.34
N SER A 73 -6.72 0.36 -8.94
CA SER A 73 -6.38 1.68 -9.50
C SER A 73 -5.72 1.51 -10.86
N THR A 74 -6.12 2.34 -11.83
CA THR A 74 -5.63 2.29 -13.20
C THR A 74 -5.06 3.64 -13.60
N GLN A 75 -3.86 3.66 -14.18
CA GLN A 75 -3.21 4.89 -14.64
C GLN A 75 -3.99 5.58 -15.76
N ILE A 76 -4.07 6.91 -15.71
CA ILE A 76 -4.71 7.74 -16.72
C ILE A 76 -3.66 8.14 -17.76
N GLY A 77 -3.67 7.45 -18.89
CA GLY A 77 -2.74 7.68 -19.99
C GLY A 77 -1.28 7.56 -19.53
N ASN A 78 -0.48 8.58 -19.80
CA ASN A 78 0.94 8.65 -19.43
C ASN A 78 1.20 9.58 -18.22
N THR A 79 0.17 9.91 -17.44
CA THR A 79 0.29 10.76 -16.25
C THR A 79 0.57 9.93 -15.00
N LEU A 80 0.92 10.56 -13.87
CA LEU A 80 0.99 9.85 -12.59
C LEU A 80 -0.38 9.70 -11.91
N GLU A 81 -1.42 10.22 -12.54
CA GLU A 81 -2.80 10.14 -12.05
C GLU A 81 -3.39 8.77 -12.35
N THR A 82 -4.21 8.28 -11.44
CA THR A 82 -5.02 7.07 -11.58
C THR A 82 -6.51 7.35 -11.39
N GLU A 83 -7.32 6.44 -11.91
CA GLU A 83 -8.70 6.22 -11.54
C GLU A 83 -8.78 5.01 -10.61
N SER A 84 -9.17 5.24 -9.37
CA SER A 84 -9.36 4.22 -8.34
C SER A 84 -10.83 3.78 -8.30
N THR A 85 -11.07 2.49 -8.09
CA THR A 85 -12.42 1.94 -7.88
C THR A 85 -12.43 1.03 -6.67
N MET A 86 -13.54 1.00 -5.92
CA MET A 86 -13.77 0.03 -4.86
C MET A 86 -15.25 -0.32 -4.75
N LYS A 87 -15.56 -1.48 -4.17
CA LYS A 87 -16.93 -1.86 -3.84
C LYS A 87 -17.17 -1.72 -2.36
N ILE A 88 -18.38 -1.27 -2.00
CA ILE A 88 -18.86 -1.24 -0.62
C ILE A 88 -20.11 -2.08 -0.54
N SER A 89 -20.21 -2.92 0.49
CA SER A 89 -21.36 -3.80 0.71
C SER A 89 -21.81 -3.82 2.16
N CYS A 90 -23.11 -3.99 2.35
CA CYS A 90 -23.70 -4.39 3.62
C CYS A 90 -24.87 -5.36 3.37
N ALA A 91 -25.10 -6.27 4.32
CA ALA A 91 -26.17 -7.24 4.23
C ALA A 91 -26.80 -7.52 5.59
N THR A 92 -28.10 -7.81 5.60
CA THR A 92 -28.81 -8.40 6.74
C THR A 92 -28.95 -9.90 6.54
N ALA A 93 -28.82 -10.66 7.64
CA ALA A 93 -29.10 -12.10 7.67
C ALA A 93 -30.53 -12.42 8.14
N GLU A 94 -31.32 -11.41 8.50
CA GLU A 94 -32.67 -11.59 9.02
C GLU A 94 -33.70 -11.68 7.90
N ILE A 95 -34.45 -12.79 7.88
CA ILE A 95 -35.50 -13.02 6.89
C ILE A 95 -36.60 -11.96 7.03
N GLY A 96 -36.93 -11.32 5.90
CA GLY A 96 -37.97 -10.28 5.84
C GLY A 96 -37.48 -8.89 6.24
N LYS A 97 -36.22 -8.75 6.67
CA LYS A 97 -35.56 -7.45 6.84
C LYS A 97 -34.93 -7.00 5.54
N ARG A 98 -34.72 -5.68 5.42
CA ARG A 98 -33.92 -5.07 4.35
C ARG A 98 -32.71 -4.36 4.92
N ALA A 99 -31.60 -4.42 4.18
CA ALA A 99 -30.45 -3.57 4.40
C ALA A 99 -30.67 -2.20 3.73
N LEU A 100 -30.32 -1.14 4.45
CA LEU A 100 -30.46 0.24 4.02
C LEU A 100 -29.10 0.93 4.17
N MET A 101 -28.41 1.09 3.05
CA MET A 101 -27.14 1.81 2.99
C MET A 101 -27.39 3.32 2.90
N GLN A 102 -26.54 4.10 3.55
CA GLN A 102 -26.63 5.56 3.60
C GLN A 102 -25.24 6.20 3.50
N PHE A 103 -25.11 7.13 2.57
CA PHE A 103 -23.94 7.98 2.33
C PHE A 103 -24.07 9.30 3.10
N ASN A 104 -22.99 9.75 3.74
CA ASN A 104 -22.84 11.11 4.26
C ASN A 104 -24.02 11.60 5.13
N SER A 105 -24.72 10.71 5.84
CA SER A 105 -25.92 10.95 6.64
C SER A 105 -27.24 11.31 5.94
N LEU A 106 -27.30 11.46 4.61
CA LEU A 106 -28.55 11.81 3.90
C LEU A 106 -28.72 11.19 2.50
N GLY A 107 -27.66 10.72 1.85
CA GLY A 107 -27.74 10.05 0.55
C GLY A 107 -27.99 8.54 0.70
N SER A 108 -28.69 7.92 -0.24
CA SER A 108 -28.81 6.45 -0.32
C SER A 108 -28.62 5.94 -1.75
N PRO A 109 -27.89 4.84 -1.97
CA PRO A 109 -27.75 4.29 -3.30
C PRO A 109 -29.09 3.81 -3.87
N LEU A 110 -29.18 3.74 -5.20
CA LEU A 110 -30.34 3.19 -5.89
C LEU A 110 -30.56 1.71 -5.52
N GLU A 111 -29.47 1.01 -5.22
CA GLU A 111 -29.41 -0.40 -4.84
C GLU A 111 -30.12 -0.70 -3.52
N ASN A 112 -30.47 0.31 -2.71
CA ASN A 112 -31.40 0.08 -1.59
C ASN A 112 -32.78 -0.42 -2.08
N GLY A 113 -33.12 -0.18 -3.35
CA GLY A 113 -34.41 -0.52 -3.94
C GLY A 113 -35.50 0.51 -3.65
N ASP A 114 -36.69 0.25 -4.16
CA ASP A 114 -37.89 1.08 -4.00
C ASP A 114 -38.71 0.76 -2.74
N GLY A 115 -38.23 -0.20 -1.94
CA GLY A 115 -38.92 -0.68 -0.73
C GLY A 115 -40.07 -1.67 -0.98
N SER A 116 -40.38 -1.99 -2.24
CA SER A 116 -41.43 -2.98 -2.57
C SER A 116 -40.99 -4.42 -2.29
N THR A 117 -39.70 -4.69 -2.43
CA THR A 117 -39.07 -5.97 -2.11
C THR A 117 -37.94 -5.73 -1.12
N PRO A 118 -37.84 -6.50 -0.01
CA PRO A 118 -36.75 -6.35 0.94
C PRO A 118 -35.39 -6.67 0.30
N THR A 119 -34.59 -5.64 0.05
CA THR A 119 -33.20 -5.81 -0.41
C THR A 119 -32.35 -6.27 0.76
N GLN A 120 -31.93 -7.53 0.78
CA GLN A 120 -31.13 -8.08 1.88
C GLN A 120 -29.64 -7.77 1.76
N ASN A 121 -29.13 -7.50 0.55
CA ASN A 121 -27.74 -7.16 0.29
C ASN A 121 -27.69 -5.93 -0.62
N VAL A 122 -27.02 -4.88 -0.16
CA VAL A 122 -26.75 -3.67 -0.93
C VAL A 122 -25.25 -3.64 -1.21
N THR A 123 -24.89 -3.63 -2.49
CA THR A 123 -23.49 -3.49 -2.94
C THR A 123 -23.41 -2.40 -3.99
N VAL A 124 -22.50 -1.46 -3.79
CA VAL A 124 -22.27 -0.31 -4.69
C VAL A 124 -20.82 -0.28 -5.15
N THR A 125 -20.57 0.36 -6.28
CA THR A 125 -19.20 0.66 -6.74
C THR A 125 -18.96 2.15 -6.60
N LEU A 126 -17.82 2.51 -6.01
CA LEU A 126 -17.33 3.87 -5.96
C LEU A 126 -16.16 4.02 -6.93
N SER A 127 -16.04 5.20 -7.52
CA SER A 127 -14.92 5.63 -8.34
C SER A 127 -14.29 6.89 -7.73
N CYS A 128 -12.99 7.06 -7.91
CA CYS A 128 -12.27 8.23 -7.48
C CYS A 128 -11.14 8.52 -8.46
N SER A 129 -11.17 9.71 -9.05
CA SER A 129 -10.01 10.23 -9.76
C SER A 129 -9.02 10.77 -8.75
N SER A 130 -7.77 10.31 -8.82
CA SER A 130 -6.69 10.86 -8.01
C SER A 130 -6.43 12.35 -8.29
N VAL A 131 -6.93 12.89 -9.41
CA VAL A 131 -6.94 14.33 -9.72
C VAL A 131 -7.69 15.10 -8.64
N ASP A 132 -8.91 14.66 -8.33
CA ASP A 132 -9.84 15.36 -7.44
C ASP A 132 -9.78 14.85 -6.00
N MET A 133 -9.35 13.60 -5.79
CA MET A 133 -9.29 12.93 -4.48
C MET A 133 -10.65 12.88 -3.77
N ILE A 134 -11.71 12.63 -4.54
CA ILE A 134 -13.08 12.53 -4.05
C ILE A 134 -13.67 11.19 -4.51
N TRP A 135 -14.13 10.38 -3.55
CA TRP A 135 -14.88 9.16 -3.84
C TRP A 135 -16.32 9.50 -4.21
N GLU A 136 -16.77 8.96 -5.33
CA GLU A 136 -18.10 9.19 -5.87
C GLU A 136 -18.81 7.87 -6.17
N TYR A 137 -20.09 7.84 -5.83
CA TYR A 137 -21.05 6.88 -6.37
C TYR A 137 -21.72 7.52 -7.59
N SER A 138 -21.72 6.80 -8.71
CA SER A 138 -22.37 7.25 -9.94
C SER A 138 -23.21 6.14 -10.55
N VAL A 139 -24.46 6.47 -10.89
CA VAL A 139 -25.42 5.54 -11.49
C VAL A 139 -26.27 6.24 -12.53
N VAL A 140 -26.73 5.52 -13.55
CA VAL A 140 -27.72 6.03 -14.50
C VAL A 140 -29.11 5.59 -14.08
N TYR A 141 -30.00 6.55 -13.83
CA TYR A 141 -31.39 6.32 -13.48
C TYR A 141 -32.31 7.11 -14.40
N MET A 142 -33.24 6.42 -15.07
CA MET A 142 -34.15 7.01 -16.06
C MET A 142 -33.43 7.89 -17.11
N GLY A 143 -32.24 7.46 -17.55
CA GLY A 143 -31.44 8.18 -18.55
C GLY A 143 -30.61 9.34 -18.02
N ASN A 144 -30.68 9.66 -16.72
CA ASN A 144 -29.87 10.71 -16.10
C ASN A 144 -28.78 10.09 -15.23
N THR A 145 -27.57 10.64 -15.30
CA THR A 145 -26.49 10.27 -14.38
C THR A 145 -26.71 10.98 -13.05
N ILE A 146 -26.79 10.20 -11.97
CA ILE A 146 -26.84 10.68 -10.60
C ILE A 146 -25.48 10.40 -9.97
N THR A 147 -24.77 11.46 -9.61
CA THR A 147 -23.49 11.39 -8.92
C THR A 147 -23.65 11.88 -7.49
N ARG A 148 -22.98 11.20 -6.55
CA ARG A 148 -22.93 11.58 -5.14
C ARG A 148 -21.53 11.36 -4.59
N THR A 149 -21.00 12.37 -3.93
CA THR A 149 -19.81 12.23 -3.10
C THR A 149 -20.08 11.30 -1.93
N VAL A 150 -19.07 10.50 -1.56
CA VAL A 150 -19.12 9.53 -0.47
C VAL A 150 -17.88 9.69 0.41
N ASN A 151 -18.08 10.10 1.65
CA ASN A 151 -17.05 10.22 2.69
C ASN A 151 -17.33 9.27 3.85
N THR A 152 -18.60 8.99 4.11
CA THR A 152 -19.03 8.03 5.13
C THR A 152 -20.11 7.13 4.56
N VAL A 153 -20.06 5.85 4.92
CA VAL A 153 -21.12 4.89 4.60
C VAL A 153 -21.58 4.22 5.87
N THR A 154 -22.88 4.22 6.11
CA THR A 154 -23.51 3.48 7.20
C THR A 154 -24.57 2.57 6.64
N CYS A 155 -24.90 1.50 7.37
CA CYS A 155 -25.96 0.61 6.96
C CYS A 155 -26.82 0.18 8.15
N THR A 156 -28.12 0.10 7.93
CA THR A 156 -29.09 -0.34 8.93
C THR A 156 -30.01 -1.40 8.38
N GLN A 157 -30.66 -2.16 9.26
CA GLN A 157 -31.74 -3.07 8.90
C GLN A 157 -33.10 -2.57 9.40
N ALA A 158 -34.15 -2.81 8.60
CA ALA A 158 -35.53 -2.43 8.89
C ALA A 158 -36.52 -3.55 8.55
#